data_AF-A0A3N0Y374-F1
#
_entry.id   AF-A0A3N0Y374-F1
#
_cell.length_a   1.000
_cell.length_b   1.000
_cell.length_c   1.000
_cell.angle_alpha   90.00
_cell.angle_beta   90.00
_cell.angle_gamma   90.00
#
_symmetry.space_group_name_H-M   'P 1'
#
loop_
_entity.id
_entity.type
_entity.pdbx_description
1 polymer ?
#
loop_
_entity_poly.entity_id
_entity_poly.type
_entity_poly.pdbx_seq_one_letter_code
_entity_poly.pdbx_strand_id
1 'polypeptide(L)'
;MEVFLPDWRNHTFCCGSYMYIEGDSVVHGDSARLMSPVCNTSGKQCLSFWFHMYGLANAMLLNFHIYEKNQATKIWSRANNQGNSWYQGQVEIKPQKPFQVSFCMCT
;
A
#
# COMPACT_ATOMS: atom_id res chain seq x y z
N MET A 1 10.96 4.35 -2.05
CA MET A 1 9.57 4.06 -2.47
C MET A 1 8.64 4.88 -1.61
N GLU A 2 7.63 5.52 -2.20
CA GLU A 2 6.68 6.37 -1.47
C GLU A 2 5.24 5.89 -1.69
N VAL A 3 4.45 5.88 -0.62
CA VAL A 3 3.01 5.60 -0.69
C VAL A 3 2.26 6.74 0.00
N PHE A 4 1.40 7.40 -0.76
CA PHE A 4 0.50 8.42 -0.24
C PHE A 4 -0.85 7.76 0.05
N LEU A 5 -1.21 7.75 1.33
CA LEU A 5 -2.55 7.36 1.76
C LEU A 5 -3.37 8.64 1.90
N PRO A 6 -4.51 8.78 1.21
CA PRO A 6 -5.39 9.91 1.45
C PRO A 6 -5.83 9.86 2.91
N ASP A 7 -5.49 10.91 3.68
CA ASP A 7 -6.01 11.06 5.04
C ASP A 7 -7.54 11.20 4.98
N TRP A 8 -8.24 10.51 5.87
CA TRP A 8 -9.71 10.47 5.92
C TRP A 8 -10.32 11.77 6.47
N ARG A 9 -9.52 12.83 6.66
CA ARG A 9 -9.98 14.15 7.10
C ARG A 9 -9.22 15.25 6.34
N ASN A 10 -9.92 15.83 5.36
CA ASN A 10 -9.56 17.02 4.58
C ASN A 10 -8.50 16.89 3.47
N HIS A 11 -8.99 17.08 2.24
CA HIS A 11 -8.21 17.54 1.10
C HIS A 11 -7.68 18.96 1.35
N THR A 12 -6.55 19.11 2.04
CA THR A 12 -5.83 20.39 2.10
C THR A 12 -4.42 20.22 1.53
N PHE A 13 -4.29 20.67 0.28
CA PHE A 13 -3.18 20.57 -0.67
C PHE A 13 -1.84 21.24 -0.26
N CYS A 14 -1.49 21.35 1.01
CA CYS A 14 -0.23 21.99 1.42
C CYS A 14 0.69 21.12 2.29
N CYS A 15 0.14 20.12 3.00
CA CYS A 15 0.94 19.27 3.88
C CYS A 15 0.53 17.80 3.74
N GLY A 16 0.65 17.26 2.53
CA GLY A 16 0.45 15.83 2.30
C GLY A 16 1.55 15.02 3.00
N SER A 17 1.18 14.02 3.80
CA SER A 17 2.13 13.08 4.38
C SER A 17 2.23 11.84 3.50
N TYR A 18 3.46 11.41 3.19
CA TYR A 18 3.72 10.16 2.51
C TYR A 18 4.60 9.27 3.40
N MET A 19 4.43 7.97 3.27
CA MET A 19 5.39 7.04 3.86
C MET A 19 6.51 6.81 2.87
N TYR A 20 7.75 6.85 3.35
CA TYR A 20 8.95 6.64 2.57
C TYR A 20 9.75 5.46 3.12
N ILE A 21 10.30 4.66 2.21
CA ILE A 21 11.31 3.66 2.53
C ILE A 21 12.51 3.88 1.63
N GLU A 22 13.66 4.04 2.28
CA GLU A 22 14.98 4.06 1.67
C GLU A 22 15.34 2.63 1.24
N GLY A 23 15.56 2.41 -0.05
CA GLY A 23 15.86 1.08 -0.60
C GLY A 23 17.33 0.68 -0.52
N ASP A 24 18.23 1.63 -0.20
CA ASP A 24 19.68 1.45 -0.33
C ASP A 24 20.31 0.69 0.85
N SER A 25 19.57 0.53 1.96
CA SER A 25 20.01 -0.20 3.16
C SER A 25 19.16 -1.45 3.45
N VAL A 26 18.33 -1.89 2.51
CA VAL A 26 17.36 -2.98 2.70
C VAL A 26 17.96 -4.28 2.16
N VAL A 27 18.07 -5.30 3.01
CA VAL A 27 18.59 -6.62 2.62
C VAL A 27 17.47 -7.45 2.02
N HIS A 28 17.77 -8.30 1.03
CA HIS A 28 16.79 -9.25 0.49
C HIS A 28 16.07 -10.02 1.60
N GLY A 29 14.73 -9.97 1.61
CA GLY A 29 13.88 -10.54 2.66
C GLY A 29 13.34 -9.55 3.69
N ASP A 30 13.86 -8.32 3.74
CA ASP A 30 13.28 -7.27 4.59
C ASP A 30 11.90 -6.85 4.06
N SER A 31 11.01 -6.56 5.00
CA SER A 31 9.67 -6.07 4.69
C SER A 31 9.22 -5.02 5.69
N ALA A 32 8.71 -3.93 5.16
CA ALA A 32 8.04 -2.91 5.95
C ALA A 32 6.56 -2.97 5.64
N ARG A 33 5.75 -3.01 6.70
CA ARG A 33 4.33 -3.24 6.58
C ARG A 33 3.55 -2.21 7.37
N LEU A 34 2.67 -1.50 6.67
CA LEU A 34 1.64 -0.69 7.31
C LEU A 34 0.34 -1.50 7.41
N MET A 35 -0.31 -1.42 8.56
CA MET A 35 -1.64 -1.97 8.81
C MET A 35 -2.64 -0.85 9.02
N SER A 36 -3.79 -0.91 8.34
CA SER A 36 -4.92 -0.03 8.65
C SER A 36 -5.56 -0.40 9.99
N PRO A 37 -6.34 0.52 10.60
CA PRO A 37 -7.34 0.14 11.59
C PRO A 37 -8.30 -0.92 11.05
N VAL A 38 -9.03 -1.58 11.94
CA VAL A 38 -10.09 -2.52 11.56
C VAL A 38 -11.24 -1.74 10.91
N CYS A 39 -11.53 -2.07 9.66
CA CYS A 39 -12.68 -1.57 8.93
C CYS A 39 -13.89 -2.47 9.25
N ASN A 40 -14.86 -1.94 9.99
CA ASN A 40 -16.11 -2.65 10.33
C ASN A 40 -17.18 -2.51 9.23
N THR A 41 -16.75 -2.46 7.97
CA THR A 41 -17.62 -2.33 6.79
C THR A 41 -17.67 -3.64 6.01
N SER A 42 -18.78 -3.89 5.33
CA SER A 42 -18.97 -5.06 4.46
C SER A 42 -19.50 -4.62 3.10
N GLY A 43 -19.35 -5.49 2.10
CA GLY A 43 -19.79 -5.22 0.74
C GLY A 43 -18.72 -4.59 -0.14
N LYS A 44 -19.11 -4.15 -1.33
CA LYS A 44 -18.18 -3.64 -2.35
C LYS A 44 -17.58 -2.30 -1.93
N GLN A 45 -16.26 -2.22 -1.94
CA GLN A 45 -15.49 -1.03 -1.62
C GLN A 45 -14.38 -0.86 -2.65
N CYS A 46 -13.96 0.39 -2.89
CA CYS A 46 -12.84 0.68 -3.76
C CYS A 46 -11.70 1.26 -2.92
N LEU A 47 -10.57 0.56 -2.88
CA LEU A 47 -9.36 1.07 -2.26
C LEU A 47 -8.58 1.84 -3.32
N SER A 48 -8.35 3.13 -3.06
CA SER A 48 -7.54 4.01 -3.90
C SER A 48 -6.32 4.51 -3.13
N PHE A 49 -5.19 4.60 -3.83
CA PHE A 49 -3.92 5.03 -3.25
C PHE A 49 -3.01 5.59 -4.35
N TRP A 50 -1.99 6.34 -3.96
CA TRP A 50 -0.92 6.76 -4.86
C TRP A 50 0.39 6.15 -4.43
N PHE A 51 1.20 5.75 -5.39
CA PHE A 51 2.51 5.18 -5.15
C PHE A 51 3.55 5.78 -6.11
N HIS A 52 4.78 5.91 -5.61
CA HIS A 52 5.96 6.28 -6.38
C HIS A 52 7.04 5.23 -6.13
N MET A 53 7.35 4.47 -7.18
CA MET A 53 8.30 3.36 -7.13
C MET A 53 9.46 3.68 -8.06
N TYR A 54 10.36 4.53 -7.61
CA TYR A 54 11.59 4.87 -8.32
C TYR A 54 12.81 4.49 -7.47
N GLY A 55 13.82 3.91 -8.10
CA GLY A 55 15.05 3.50 -7.42
C GLY A 55 15.86 2.47 -8.21
N LEU A 56 17.06 2.21 -7.73
CA LEU A 56 17.99 1.21 -8.30
C LEU A 56 17.83 -0.18 -7.67
N ALA A 57 17.00 -0.31 -6.63
CA ALA A 57 16.79 -1.59 -5.97
C ALA A 57 16.18 -2.61 -6.96
N ASN A 58 16.91 -3.72 -7.16
CA ASN A 58 16.62 -4.72 -8.18
C ASN A 58 15.36 -5.55 -7.91
N ALA A 59 14.80 -5.46 -6.69
CA ALA A 59 13.68 -6.28 -6.23
C ALA A 59 12.62 -5.48 -5.44
N MET A 60 12.27 -4.27 -5.89
CA MET A 60 11.20 -3.50 -5.22
C MET A 60 9.84 -4.16 -5.42
N LEU A 61 9.16 -4.59 -4.34
CA LEU A 61 7.81 -5.15 -4.42
C LEU A 61 6.84 -4.41 -3.50
N LEU A 62 5.75 -3.92 -4.06
CA LEU A 62 4.65 -3.31 -3.31
C LEU A 62 3.43 -4.24 -3.37
N ASN A 63 3.04 -4.80 -2.24
CA ASN A 63 1.90 -5.72 -2.11
C ASN A 63 0.83 -5.17 -1.19
N PHE A 64 -0.42 -5.40 -1.58
CA PHE A 64 -1.58 -5.08 -0.77
C PHE A 64 -2.28 -6.38 -0.40
N HIS A 65 -2.61 -6.51 0.88
CA HIS A 65 -3.35 -7.65 1.39
C HIS A 65 -4.56 -7.19 2.20
N ILE A 66 -5.60 -8.01 2.19
CA ILE A 66 -6.73 -7.91 3.11
C ILE A 66 -6.65 -9.02 4.14
N TYR A 67 -6.91 -8.66 5.39
CA TYR A 67 -6.98 -9.56 6.52
C TYR A 67 -8.43 -9.72 6.98
N GLU A 68 -9.03 -10.89 6.79
CA GLU A 68 -10.35 -11.26 7.31
C GLU A 68 -10.22 -12.45 8.26
N LYS A 69 -10.54 -12.29 9.55
CA LYS A 69 -10.41 -13.35 10.58
C LYS A 69 -9.06 -14.11 10.49
N ASN A 70 -7.95 -13.38 10.43
CA ASN A 70 -6.58 -13.90 10.29
C ASN A 70 -6.22 -14.55 8.95
N GLN A 71 -7.11 -14.55 7.95
CA GLN A 71 -6.75 -14.94 6.59
C GLN A 71 -6.27 -13.74 5.80
N ALA A 72 -5.05 -13.85 5.26
CA ALA A 72 -4.44 -12.83 4.41
C ALA A 72 -4.66 -13.17 2.94
N THR A 73 -5.28 -12.26 2.20
CA THR A 73 -5.48 -12.39 0.75
C THR A 73 -4.78 -11.24 0.04
N LYS A 74 -3.87 -11.55 -0.88
CA LYS A 74 -3.22 -10.53 -1.72
C LYS A 74 -4.22 -10.01 -2.75
N ILE A 75 -4.43 -8.70 -2.76
CA ILE A 75 -5.42 -8.03 -3.63
C ILE A 75 -4.79 -7.19 -4.72
N TRP A 76 -3.53 -6.73 -4.54
CA TRP A 76 -2.84 -5.93 -5.52
C TRP A 76 -1.33 -6.06 -5.37
N SER A 77 -0.60 -5.92 -6.47
CA SER A 77 0.86 -5.99 -6.49
C SER A 77 1.46 -5.16 -7.63
N ARG A 78 2.61 -4.53 -7.36
CA ARG A 78 3.53 -3.97 -8.37
C ARG A 78 4.96 -4.30 -7.99
N ALA A 79 5.76 -4.57 -9.01
CA ALA A 79 7.15 -4.95 -8.86
C ALA A 79 8.05 -4.04 -9.70
N ASN A 80 9.29 -3.88 -9.26
CA ASN A 80 10.36 -3.14 -9.92
C ASN A 80 10.09 -1.63 -10.01
N ASN A 81 11.07 -0.93 -10.59
CA ASN A 81 10.98 0.49 -10.88
C ASN A 81 9.82 0.78 -11.86
N GLN A 82 8.94 1.69 -11.47
CA GLN A 82 7.78 2.14 -12.25
C GLN A 82 8.02 3.47 -12.97
N GLY A 83 9.18 4.09 -12.75
CA GLY A 83 9.53 5.42 -13.26
C GLY A 83 9.47 6.50 -12.17
N ASN A 84 10.05 7.66 -12.48
CA ASN A 84 10.10 8.81 -11.57
C ASN A 84 8.82 9.65 -11.62
N SER A 85 7.68 9.02 -11.39
CA SER A 85 6.36 9.66 -11.40
C SER A 85 5.43 9.02 -10.37
N TRP A 86 4.44 9.79 -9.90
CA TRP A 86 3.38 9.28 -9.05
C TRP A 86 2.33 8.55 -9.89
N TYR A 87 1.94 7.37 -9.45
CA TYR A 87 0.94 6.53 -10.11
C TYR A 87 -0.22 6.26 -9.15
N GLN A 88 -1.45 6.29 -9.69
CA GLN A 88 -2.64 5.95 -8.94
C GLN A 88 -2.94 4.46 -9.06
N GLY A 89 -3.08 3.78 -7.91
CA GLY A 89 -3.60 2.43 -7.82
C GLY A 89 -5.05 2.44 -7.35
N GLN A 90 -5.86 1.56 -7.95
CA GLN A 90 -7.23 1.31 -7.51
C GLN A 90 -7.53 -0.19 -7.54
N VAL A 91 -8.23 -0.69 -6.53
CA VAL A 91 -8.65 -2.08 -6.45
C VAL A 91 -10.03 -2.18 -5.80
N GLU A 92 -10.95 -2.86 -6.48
CA GLU A 92 -12.25 -3.23 -5.91
C GLU A 92 -12.07 -4.42 -4.96
N ILE A 93 -12.63 -4.30 -3.76
CA ILE A 93 -12.60 -5.33 -2.72
C ILE A 93 -14.03 -5.60 -2.26
N LYS A 94 -14.32 -6.84 -1.86
CA LYS A 94 -15.65 -7.24 -1.38
C LYS A 94 -15.58 -8.04 -0.07
N PRO A 95 -15.08 -7.43 1.01
CA PRO A 95 -15.00 -8.09 2.32
C PRO A 95 -16.39 -8.50 2.80
N GLN A 96 -16.46 -9.68 3.42
CA GLN A 96 -17.68 -10.23 4.02
C GLN A 96 -17.71 -10.00 5.54
N LYS A 97 -16.56 -9.70 6.14
CA LYS A 97 -16.36 -9.55 7.58
C LYS A 97 -15.52 -8.29 7.86
N PRO A 98 -15.43 -7.84 9.12
CA PRO A 98 -14.46 -6.82 9.49
C PRO A 98 -13.06 -7.20 9.02
N PHE A 99 -12.37 -6.23 8.43
CA PHE A 99 -11.11 -6.47 7.73
C PHE A 99 -10.08 -5.39 8.02
N GLN A 100 -8.80 -5.72 7.81
CA GLN A 100 -7.71 -4.74 7.77
C GLN A 100 -7.03 -4.79 6.42
N VAL A 101 -6.57 -3.64 5.94
CA VAL A 101 -5.73 -3.54 4.75
C VAL A 101 -4.28 -3.45 5.20
N SER A 102 -3.41 -4.23 4.57
CA SER A 102 -1.98 -4.13 4.78
C SER A 102 -1.23 -3.78 3.52
N PHE A 103 -0.29 -2.86 3.67
CA PHE A 103 0.58 -2.37 2.62
C PHE A 103 1.98 -2.87 2.96
N CYS A 104 2.50 -3.86 2.21
CA CYS A 104 3.87 -4.34 2.36
C CYS A 104 4.72 -3.77 1.24
N MET A 105 5.80 -3.09 1.62
CA MET A 105 6.95 -2.89 0.77
C MET A 105 7.95 -3.98 1.14
N CYS A 106 8.26 -4.85 0.19
CA CYS A 106 9.07 -6.04 0.41
C CYS A 106 10.20 -6.08 -0.65
N THR A 107 11.38 -6.62 -0.31
CA THR A 107 12.58 -6.72 -1.19
C THR A 107 13.11 -8.14 -1.35
#